data_AF-A0A933MZT7-F1
#
_entry.id   AF-A0A933MZT7-F1
#
_cell.length_a   1.000
_cell.length_b   1.000
_cell.length_c   1.000
_cell.angle_alpha   90.00
_cell.angle_beta   90.00
_cell.angle_gamma   90.00
#
_symmetry.space_group_name_H-M   'P 1'
#
loop_
_entity.id
_entity.type
_entity.pdbx_description
1 polymer ?
#
loop_
_entity_poly.entity_id
_entity_poly.type
_entity_poly.pdbx_seq_one_letter_code
_entity_poly.pdbx_strand_id
1 'polypeptide(L)' 'MSPGLSKLSRLINDMQGLEDELHKYERKFHLRSEDFYRLVTTGKLDQSPEFLMWLGMYETLVARKKEYRRLE' A
#
# COMPACT_ATOMS: atom_id res chain seq x y z
N MET A 1 6.95 -17.34 22.74
CA MET A 1 6.67 -17.05 21.31
C MET A 1 7.98 -16.77 20.61
N SER A 2 8.27 -17.44 19.49
CA SER A 2 9.52 -17.18 18.75
C SER A 2 9.50 -15.80 18.08
N PRO A 3 10.59 -15.02 18.11
CA PRO A 3 10.61 -13.65 17.57
C PRO A 3 10.16 -13.55 16.10
N GLY A 4 10.54 -14.53 15.26
CA GLY A 4 10.20 -14.57 13.83
C GLY A 4 8.71 -14.71 13.54
N LEU A 5 8.00 -15.60 14.25
CA LEU A 5 6.55 -15.79 14.11
C LEU A 5 5.79 -14.50 14.45
N SER A 6 6.23 -13.78 15.50
CA SER A 6 5.62 -12.50 15.88
C SER A 6 5.86 -11.38 14.87
N LYS A 7 6.93 -11.45 14.08
CA LYS A 7 7.27 -10.46 13.05
C LYS A 7 6.47 -10.69 11.78
N LEU A 8 6.34 -11.95 11.35
CA LEU A 8 5.55 -12.31 10.18
C LEU A 8 4.07 -11.93 10.35
N SER A 9 3.46 -12.27 11.49
CA SER A 9 2.07 -11.91 11.77
C SER A 9 1.83 -10.40 11.79
N ARG A 10 2.80 -9.61 12.29
CA ARG A 10 2.72 -8.15 12.25
C ARG A 10 2.77 -7.61 10.82
N LEU A 11 3.66 -8.15 9.98
CA LEU A 11 3.73 -7.76 8.57
C LEU A 11 2.44 -8.10 7.82
N ILE A 12 1.86 -9.27 8.06
CA ILE A 12 0.60 -9.67 7.42
C ILE A 12 -0.53 -8.71 7.82
N ASN A 13 -0.67 -8.41 9.12
CA ASN A 13 -1.69 -7.48 9.62
C ASN A 13 -1.49 -6.06 9.07
N ASP A 14 -0.25 -5.56 9.03
CA ASP A 14 0.07 -4.25 8.46
C ASP A 14 -0.30 -4.18 6.96
N MET A 15 0.03 -5.23 6.20
CA MET A 15 -0.31 -5.30 4.77
C MET A 15 -1.82 -5.33 4.54
N GLN A 16 -2.56 -6.11 5.32
CA GLN A 16 -4.04 -6.15 5.23
C GLN A 16 -4.67 -4.79 5.53
N GLY A 17 -4.23 -4.11 6.60
CA GLY A 17 -4.72 -2.77 6.92
C GLY A 17 -4.44 -1.75 5.81
N LEU A 18 -3.26 -1.80 5.20
CA LEU A 18 -2.92 -0.93 4.06
C LEU A 18 -3.75 -1.24 2.82
N GLU A 19 -3.97 -2.53 2.51
CA GLU A 19 -4.81 -2.95 1.38
C GLU A 19 -6.26 -2.51 1.56
N ASP A 20 -6.82 -2.61 2.77
CA ASP A 20 -8.16 -2.15 3.07
C ASP A 20 -8.32 -0.63 2.90
N GLU A 21 -7.34 0.15 3.33
CA GLU A 21 -7.34 1.61 3.09
C GLU A 21 -7.21 1.92 1.61
N LEU A 22 -6.27 1.32 0.89
CA LEU A 22 -6.08 1.55 -0.55
C LEU A 22 -7.34 1.19 -1.36
N HIS A 23 -8.05 0.12 -1.00
CA HIS A 23 -9.32 -0.24 -1.64
C HIS A 23 -10.41 0.83 -1.49
N LYS A 24 -10.38 1.65 -0.43
CA LYS A 24 -11.33 2.78 -0.30
C LYS A 24 -11.08 3.82 -1.40
N TYR A 25 -9.82 4.07 -1.74
CA TYR A 25 -9.44 4.98 -2.81
C TYR A 25 -9.78 4.38 -4.17
N GLU A 26 -9.52 3.09 -4.40
CA GLU A 26 -9.92 2.43 -5.65
C GLU A 26 -11.43 2.57 -5.91
N ARG A 27 -12.25 2.39 -4.87
CA ARG A 27 -13.70 2.58 -4.95
C ARG A 27 -14.09 4.04 -5.18
N LYS A 28 -13.45 4.97 -4.48
CA LYS A 28 -13.75 6.41 -4.58
C LYS A 28 -13.42 6.96 -5.97
N PHE A 29 -12.29 6.55 -6.55
CA PHE A 29 -11.78 7.08 -7.81
C PHE A 29 -12.08 6.19 -9.00
N HIS A 30 -12.68 5.00 -8.79
CA HIS A 30 -12.93 4.00 -9.82
C HIS A 30 -11.69 3.61 -10.62
N LEU A 31 -10.54 3.51 -9.93
CA LEU A 31 -9.24 3.18 -10.52
C LEU A 31 -8.61 2.01 -9.78
N ARG A 32 -7.99 1.09 -10.50
CA ARG A 32 -7.11 0.07 -9.91
C ARG A 32 -5.84 0.72 -9.37
N SER A 33 -5.29 0.21 -8.28
CA SER A 33 -4.09 0.78 -7.65
C SER A 33 -2.89 0.90 -8.59
N GLU A 34 -2.72 -0.02 -9.56
CA GLU A 34 -1.66 0.07 -10.57
C GLU A 34 -1.87 1.26 -11.52
N ASP A 35 -3.10 1.44 -12.01
CA ASP A 35 -3.45 2.58 -12.88
C ASP A 35 -3.35 3.89 -12.10
N PHE A 36 -3.81 3.88 -10.85
CA PHE A 36 -3.71 5.01 -9.94
C PHE A 36 -2.25 5.40 -9.70
N TYR A 37 -1.38 4.43 -9.42
CA TYR A 37 0.05 4.65 -9.23
C TYR A 37 0.67 5.30 -10.46
N ARG A 38 0.38 4.76 -11.65
CA ARG A 38 0.86 5.32 -12.92
C ARG A 38 0.39 6.74 -13.13
N LEU A 39 -0.87 7.05 -12.84
CA LEU A 39 -1.43 8.39 -13.03
C LEU A 39 -0.84 9.42 -12.06
N VAL A 40 -0.65 9.07 -10.78
CA VAL A 40 0.01 9.94 -9.79
C VAL A 40 1.47 10.18 -10.17
N THR A 41 2.22 9.13 -10.51
CA THR A 41 3.67 9.24 -10.79
C THR A 41 3.98 9.91 -12.13
N THR A 42 3.06 9.88 -13.09
CA THR A 42 3.20 10.59 -14.38
C THR A 42 2.68 12.03 -14.32
N GLY A 43 2.23 12.51 -13.17
CA GLY A 43 1.67 13.85 -13.00
C GLY A 43 0.33 14.08 -13.71
N LYS A 44 -0.37 12.99 -14.05
CA LYS A 44 -1.70 13.04 -14.70
C LYS A 44 -2.85 13.22 -13.69
N LEU A 45 -2.55 13.12 -12.39
CA LEU A 45 -3.43 13.52 -11.30
C LEU A 45 -2.82 14.73 -10.60
N ASP A 46 -3.69 15.62 -10.13
CA ASP A 46 -3.27 16.75 -9.30
C ASP A 46 -2.49 16.28 -8.08
N GLN A 47 -1.60 17.11 -7.55
CA GLN A 47 -0.87 16.82 -6.31
C GLN A 47 -1.75 17.16 -5.09
N SER A 48 -2.95 16.62 -5.05
CA SER A 48 -3.86 16.82 -3.92
C SER A 48 -3.33 16.08 -2.69
N PRO A 49 -3.57 16.59 -1.46
CA PRO A 49 -3.19 15.88 -0.23
C PRO A 49 -3.71 14.44 -0.17
N GLU A 50 -4.86 14.20 -0.79
CA GLU A 50 -5.47 12.87 -0.86
C GLU A 50 -4.65 11.91 -1.73
N PHE A 51 -4.19 12.35 -2.89
CA PHE A 51 -3.36 11.52 -3.77
C PHE A 51 -1.95 11.28 -3.20
N LEU A 52 -1.39 12.27 -2.50
CA LEU A 52 -0.14 12.12 -1.78
C LEU A 52 -0.27 11.10 -0.63
N MET A 53 -1.38 11.14 0.12
CA MET A 53 -1.67 10.17 1.17
C MET A 53 -1.77 8.75 0.60
N TRP A 54 -2.52 8.60 -0.49
CA TRP A 54 -2.64 7.34 -1.20
C TRP A 54 -1.28 6.79 -1.65
N LEU A 55 -0.45 7.64 -2.27
CA LEU A 55 0.88 7.27 -2.74
C LEU A 55 1.77 6.75 -1.59
N GLY A 56 1.79 7.46 -0.45
CA GLY A 56 2.56 7.04 0.72
C GLY A 56 2.11 5.68 1.28
N MET A 57 0.81 5.41 1.32
CA MET A 57 0.29 4.10 1.74
C MET A 57 0.68 3.00 0.74
N TYR A 58 0.59 3.27 -0.56
CA TYR A 58 0.95 2.32 -1.60
C TYR A 58 2.43 1.95 -1.55
N GLU A 59 3.32 2.94 -1.44
CA GLU A 59 4.77 2.72 -1.30
C GLU A 59 5.12 1.95 -0.03
N THR A 60 4.41 2.24 1.07
CA THR A 60 4.55 1.49 2.33
C THR A 60 4.14 0.03 2.14
N LEU A 61 3.03 -0.26 1.46
CA LEU A 61 2.59 -1.62 1.16
C LEU A 61 3.64 -2.37 0.32
N VAL A 62 4.19 -1.72 -0.70
CA VAL A 62 5.25 -2.31 -1.55
C VAL A 62 6.48 -2.65 -0.72
N ALA A 63 6.89 -1.77 0.20
CA ALA A 63 8.00 -2.01 1.11
C ALA A 63 7.73 -3.21 2.04
N ARG A 64 6.52 -3.31 2.61
CA ARG A 64 6.11 -4.44 3.47
C ARG A 64 6.07 -5.77 2.72
N LYS A 65 5.54 -5.79 1.49
CA LYS A 65 5.58 -6.97 0.60
C LYS A 65 7.01 -7.40 0.27
N LYS A 66 7.94 -6.46 0.13
CA LYS A 66 9.37 -6.75 -0.07
C LYS A 66 10.01 -7.31 1.20
N GLU A 67 9.64 -6.80 2.37
CA GLU A 67 10.11 -7.33 3.66
C GLU A 67 9.61 -8.76 3.91
N TYR A 68 8.31 -8.99 3.68
CA TYR A 68 7.69 -10.30 3.79
C TYR A 68 8.39 -11.36 2.93
N ARG A 69 8.62 -11.05 1.64
CA ARG A 69 9.34 -11.95 0.71
C ARG A 69 10.80 -12.25 1.08
N ARG A 70 11.40 -11.51 2.00
CA ARG A 70 12.76 -11.78 2.52
C ARG A 70 12.75 -12.69 3.75
N LEU A 71 11.57 -12.90 4.34
CA LEU A 71 11.36 -13.69 5.55
C LEU A 71 10.71 -15.05 5.27
N GLU A 72 10.05 -15.19 4.12
CA GLU A 72 9.71 -16.49 3.51
C GLU A 72 10.95 -17.21 2.98
#